data_AF-A0A813GIL0-F1
#
_entry.id   AF-A0A813GIL0-F1
#
_cell.length_a   1.000
_cell.length_b   1.000
_cell.length_c   1.000
_cell.angle_alpha   90.00
_cell.angle_beta   90.00
_cell.angle_gamma   90.00
#
_symmetry.space_group_name_H-M   'P 1'
#
loop_
_entity.id
_entity.type
_entity.pdbx_description
1 polymer ?
#
loop_
_entity_poly.entity_id
_entity_poly.type
_entity_poly.pdbx_seq_one_letter_code
_entity_poly.pdbx_strand_id
1 'polypeptide(L)'
;MTADGAHLAASRYQEDKRAPGHRSIWGSWYDADSTKWGFACCKSSSRTGPGCVPLESDAESVAAAAAAADAKAKEAAQLEWRPREGFETPEGFVVHASKYMAANWVRWLRDGTLAACAEKLDPEAQKVILADASAKEATRGVRVFCERLSSMEVPKDLSRQLEEFCSCIGAREYGQANKAYIEIVMGSRKWQGDVPYLVEGNRNGPAVVQSVAERLNKTNKNPLDEAGIRDHAVLLRRLLKVCQAVLPNAEPSKNCG
;
A
#
# COMPACT_ATOMS: atom_id res chain seq x y z
N MET A 1 -21.41 -1.35 30.73
CA MET A 1 -22.56 -1.86 31.51
C MET A 1 -23.42 -2.69 30.57
N THR A 2 -23.25 -4.01 30.58
CA THR A 2 -24.21 -4.93 29.96
C THR A 2 -25.49 -4.92 30.80
N ALA A 3 -26.65 -4.99 30.15
CA ALA A 3 -27.96 -4.69 30.74
C ALA A 3 -28.44 -5.69 31.80
N ASP A 4 -27.75 -6.82 31.98
CA ASP A 4 -27.96 -7.76 33.08
C ASP A 4 -26.73 -7.75 33.99
N GLY A 5 -26.92 -7.32 35.23
CA GLY A 5 -25.87 -7.22 36.28
C GLY A 5 -25.34 -8.57 36.77
N ALA A 6 -25.13 -9.52 35.86
CA ALA A 6 -24.48 -10.79 36.16
C ALA A 6 -22.98 -10.55 36.37
N HIS A 7 -22.57 -10.54 37.64
CA HIS A 7 -21.15 -10.59 37.99
C HIS A 7 -20.56 -11.91 37.48
N LEU A 8 -19.53 -11.81 36.62
CA LEU A 8 -18.74 -12.97 36.22
C LEU A 8 -18.18 -13.62 37.48
N ALA A 9 -18.36 -14.95 37.59
CA ALA A 9 -17.86 -15.70 38.73
C ALA A 9 -16.34 -15.48 38.86
N ALA A 10 -15.89 -15.05 40.03
CA ALA A 10 -14.47 -14.85 40.30
C ALA A 10 -13.72 -16.15 40.01
N SER A 11 -12.66 -16.08 39.20
CA SER A 11 -11.84 -17.25 38.92
C SER A 11 -11.28 -17.79 40.26
N ARG A 12 -11.39 -19.11 40.44
CA ARG A 12 -10.84 -19.78 41.65
C ARG A 12 -9.31 -19.85 41.64
N TYR A 13 -8.69 -19.46 40.53
CA TYR A 13 -7.25 -19.48 40.35
C TYR A 13 -6.72 -18.06 40.51
N GLN A 14 -5.80 -17.87 41.45
CA GLN A 14 -5.06 -16.63 41.58
C GLN A 14 -4.06 -16.55 40.43
N GLU A 15 -4.45 -15.84 39.37
CA GLU A 15 -3.56 -15.47 38.28
C GLU A 15 -2.43 -14.58 38.82
N ASP A 16 -1.30 -14.53 38.12
CA ASP A 16 -0.15 -13.65 38.43
C ASP A 16 0.59 -13.88 39.76
N LYS A 17 0.42 -15.05 40.39
CA LYS A 17 1.16 -15.42 41.62
C LYS A 17 2.66 -15.66 41.43
N ARG A 18 3.14 -15.84 40.20
CA ARG A 18 4.55 -16.19 39.93
C ARG A 18 5.34 -14.93 39.65
N ALA A 19 6.49 -14.80 40.31
CA ALA A 19 7.42 -13.71 40.05
C ALA A 19 7.82 -13.68 38.57
N PRO A 20 7.84 -12.49 37.93
CA PRO A 20 8.27 -12.35 36.54
C PRO A 20 9.72 -12.87 36.37
N GLY A 21 9.94 -13.70 35.34
CA GLY A 21 11.27 -14.24 35.01
C GLY A 21 11.22 -15.49 34.12
N HIS A 22 12.38 -15.87 33.56
CA HIS A 22 12.55 -17.06 32.69
C HIS A 22 12.38 -18.42 33.41
N ARG A 23 11.73 -18.43 34.59
CA ARG A 23 11.50 -19.61 35.43
C ARG A 23 10.16 -20.29 35.14
N SER A 24 9.25 -19.63 34.43
CA SER A 24 8.00 -20.23 33.94
C SER A 24 7.79 -19.89 32.48
N ILE A 25 7.40 -20.89 31.69
CA ILE A 25 7.18 -20.77 30.25
C ILE A 25 5.82 -20.11 30.03
N TRP A 26 5.77 -18.79 29.99
CA TRP A 26 4.63 -18.04 29.44
C TRP A 26 4.99 -17.63 28.01
N GLY A 27 4.66 -18.51 27.07
CA GLY A 27 4.97 -18.34 25.65
C GLY A 27 6.41 -18.73 25.28
N SER A 28 6.53 -19.50 24.19
CA SER A 28 7.80 -19.86 23.57
C SER A 28 7.90 -19.19 22.20
N TRP A 29 9.05 -18.60 21.89
CA TRP A 29 9.36 -18.05 20.57
C TRP A 29 10.41 -18.92 19.89
N TYR A 30 10.24 -19.24 18.61
CA TYR A 30 11.22 -20.00 17.83
C TYR A 30 12.10 -19.03 17.02
N ASP A 31 13.40 -19.09 17.26
CA ASP A 31 14.40 -18.37 16.49
C ASP A 31 14.80 -19.20 15.27
N ALA A 32 14.47 -18.71 14.07
CA ALA A 32 14.77 -19.40 12.83
C ALA A 32 16.28 -19.41 12.52
N ASP A 33 17.02 -18.38 12.94
CA ASP A 33 18.44 -18.23 12.62
C ASP A 33 19.29 -19.15 13.49
N SER A 34 18.97 -19.22 14.79
CA SER A 34 19.68 -20.11 15.73
C SER A 34 19.07 -21.50 15.87
N THR A 35 17.91 -21.75 15.24
CA THR A 35 17.13 -23.00 15.31
C THR A 35 16.81 -23.45 16.73
N LYS A 36 16.53 -22.49 17.63
CA LYS A 36 16.32 -22.74 19.06
C LYS A 36 15.02 -22.10 19.54
N TRP A 37 14.40 -22.76 20.52
CA TRP A 37 13.29 -22.17 21.26
C TRP A 37 13.82 -21.24 22.35
N GLY A 38 13.26 -20.03 22.43
CA GLY A 38 13.52 -19.03 23.45
C GLY A 38 12.25 -18.58 24.17
N PHE A 39 12.43 -17.66 25.11
CA PHE A 39 11.34 -17.09 25.91
C PHE A 39 10.65 -15.98 25.13
N ALA A 40 9.32 -16.04 25.00
CA ALA A 40 8.56 -15.04 24.25
C ALA A 40 8.65 -13.63 24.85
N CYS A 41 8.88 -13.48 26.18
CA CYS A 41 8.94 -12.16 26.83
C CYS A 41 10.08 -11.27 26.33
N CYS A 42 11.21 -11.85 25.93
CA CYS A 42 12.42 -11.08 25.56
C CYS A 42 13.10 -11.57 24.28
N LYS A 43 12.56 -12.61 23.64
CA LYS A 43 13.21 -13.31 22.52
C LYS A 43 14.64 -13.76 22.83
N SER A 44 14.94 -14.07 24.10
CA SER A 44 16.22 -14.64 24.52
C SER A 44 16.12 -16.16 24.63
N SER A 45 17.19 -16.86 24.26
CA SER A 45 17.37 -18.29 24.52
C SER A 45 18.06 -18.57 25.86
N SER A 46 18.52 -17.53 26.57
CA SER A 46 19.26 -17.67 27.83
C SER A 46 18.33 -17.76 29.04
N ARG A 47 18.36 -18.90 29.72
CA ARG A 47 17.59 -19.15 30.96
C ARG A 47 18.15 -18.39 32.18
N THR A 48 19.44 -18.07 32.18
CA THR A 48 20.14 -17.40 33.29
C THR A 48 20.36 -15.91 33.07
N GLY A 49 19.85 -15.35 31.97
CA GLY A 49 19.90 -13.91 31.73
C GLY A 49 19.19 -13.10 32.83
N PRO A 50 19.54 -11.81 33.01
CA PRO A 50 18.79 -10.91 33.88
C PRO A 50 17.31 -10.99 33.51
N GLY A 51 16.44 -11.20 34.50
CA GLY A 51 15.02 -11.47 34.27
C GLY A 51 14.36 -10.36 33.47
N CYS A 52 13.41 -10.73 32.58
CA CYS A 52 12.51 -9.80 31.91
C CYS A 52 11.95 -8.82 32.96
N VAL A 53 12.29 -7.54 32.86
CA VAL A 53 11.52 -6.46 33.51
C VAL A 53 10.07 -6.66 33.08
N PRO A 54 9.06 -6.51 33.95
CA PRO A 54 7.67 -6.61 33.51
C PRO A 54 7.53 -5.73 32.28
N LEU A 55 7.15 -6.32 31.14
CA LEU A 55 6.62 -5.54 30.05
C LEU A 55 5.48 -4.76 30.68
N GLU A 56 5.64 -3.44 30.80
CA GLU A 56 4.52 -2.55 31.13
C GLU A 56 3.36 -3.01 30.27
N SER A 57 2.24 -3.25 30.93
CA SER A 57 1.12 -4.06 30.41
C SER A 57 0.87 -3.81 28.93
N ASP A 58 0.49 -4.85 28.18
CA ASP A 58 0.19 -4.72 26.75
C ASP A 58 -0.72 -3.51 26.46
N ALA A 59 -1.60 -3.14 27.40
CA ALA A 59 -2.41 -1.92 27.34
C ALA A 59 -1.64 -0.60 27.16
N GLU A 60 -0.54 -0.36 27.87
CA GLU A 60 0.27 0.86 27.74
C GLU A 60 1.08 0.87 26.44
N SER A 61 1.63 -0.28 26.03
CA SER A 61 2.33 -0.39 24.75
C SER A 61 1.39 -0.21 23.55
N VAL A 62 0.15 -0.71 23.66
CA VAL A 62 -0.90 -0.55 22.65
C VAL A 62 -1.42 0.89 22.64
N ALA A 63 -1.54 1.53 23.81
CA ALA A 63 -1.91 2.94 23.91
C ALA A 63 -0.82 3.87 23.34
N ALA A 64 0.46 3.59 23.60
CA ALA A 64 1.58 4.33 23.02
C ALA A 64 1.66 4.14 21.50
N ALA A 65 1.44 2.92 21.00
CA ALA A 65 1.36 2.65 19.56
C ALA A 65 0.16 3.34 18.91
N ALA A 66 -0.99 3.37 19.58
CA ALA A 66 -2.18 4.08 19.12
C ALA A 66 -1.96 5.60 19.13
N ALA A 67 -1.33 6.16 20.16
CA ALA A 67 -1.00 7.59 20.26
C ALA A 67 0.02 8.01 19.19
N ALA A 68 1.05 7.18 18.93
CA ALA A 68 2.01 7.42 17.85
C ALA A 68 1.37 7.30 16.46
N ALA A 69 0.40 6.39 16.29
CA ALA A 69 -0.39 6.30 15.06
C ALA A 69 -1.31 7.53 14.89
N ASP A 70 -1.91 8.02 15.97
CA ASP A 70 -2.75 9.23 15.96
C ASP A 70 -1.94 10.49 15.65
N ALA A 71 -0.75 10.62 16.24
CA ALA A 71 0.19 11.71 15.92
C ALA A 71 0.61 11.70 14.45
N LYS A 72 0.97 10.54 13.89
CA LYS A 72 1.28 10.39 12.46
C LYS A 72 0.06 10.64 11.57
N ALA A 73 -1.15 10.30 12.03
CA ALA A 73 -2.38 10.59 11.31
C ALA A 73 -2.68 12.10 11.30
N LYS A 74 -2.38 12.82 12.39
CA LYS A 74 -2.49 14.29 12.45
C LYS A 74 -1.49 15.00 11.55
N GLU A 75 -0.24 14.52 11.50
CA GLU A 75 0.76 15.00 10.55
C GLU A 75 0.31 14.78 9.10
N ALA A 76 -0.23 13.59 8.79
CA ALA A 76 -0.79 13.29 7.48
C ALA A 76 -2.00 14.18 7.13
N ALA A 77 -2.81 14.57 8.11
CA ALA A 77 -3.96 15.45 7.91
C ALA A 77 -3.58 16.90 7.53
N GLN A 78 -2.33 17.30 7.76
CA GLN A 78 -1.79 18.63 7.44
C GLN A 78 -0.93 18.64 6.17
N LEU A 79 -0.85 17.54 5.42
CA LEU A 79 -0.13 17.56 4.15
C LEU A 79 -0.84 18.49 3.16
N GLU A 80 -0.18 19.58 2.80
CA GLU A 80 -0.56 20.43 1.67
C GLU A 80 0.06 19.92 0.37
N TRP A 81 -0.65 20.10 -0.74
CA TRP A 81 -0.11 19.75 -2.05
C TRP A 81 1.04 20.69 -2.42
N ARG A 82 2.21 20.13 -2.72
CA ARG A 82 3.37 20.87 -3.22
C ARG A 82 3.62 20.52 -4.68
N PRO A 83 3.87 21.50 -5.55
CA PRO A 83 4.14 21.25 -6.96
C PRO A 83 5.54 20.63 -7.14
N ARG A 84 5.79 20.10 -8.34
CA ARG A 84 6.99 19.30 -8.66
C ARG A 84 8.30 20.05 -8.42
N GLU A 85 8.31 21.37 -8.61
CA GLU A 85 9.49 22.24 -8.47
C GLU A 85 10.00 22.31 -7.02
N GLY A 86 9.17 21.94 -6.05
CA GLY A 86 9.53 21.93 -4.63
C GLY A 86 10.39 20.75 -4.17
N PHE A 87 10.80 19.85 -5.08
CA PHE A 87 11.47 18.59 -4.78
C PHE A 87 12.76 18.41 -5.59
N GLU A 88 13.80 17.94 -4.91
CA GLU A 88 15.10 17.65 -5.53
C GLU A 88 15.04 16.41 -6.44
N THR A 89 14.28 15.38 -6.04
CA THR A 89 14.19 14.10 -6.76
C THR A 89 12.77 13.76 -7.22
N PRO A 90 12.60 13.03 -8.35
CA PRO A 90 11.32 12.48 -8.78
C PRO A 90 10.65 11.67 -7.67
N GLU A 91 11.41 10.79 -7.03
CA GLU A 91 10.94 9.86 -6.01
C GLU A 91 10.40 10.63 -4.80
N GLY A 92 11.07 11.71 -4.40
CA GLY A 92 10.63 12.57 -3.30
C GLY A 92 9.27 13.22 -3.60
N PHE A 93 9.06 13.69 -4.83
CA PHE A 93 7.76 14.22 -5.26
C PHE A 93 6.67 13.15 -5.29
N VAL A 94 6.96 11.98 -5.87
CA VAL A 94 6.00 10.86 -5.95
C VAL A 94 5.60 10.36 -4.56
N VAL A 95 6.55 10.26 -3.62
CA VAL A 95 6.30 9.89 -2.22
C VAL A 95 5.38 10.92 -1.56
N HIS A 96 5.65 12.21 -1.73
CA HIS A 96 4.81 13.27 -1.18
C HIS A 96 3.39 13.25 -1.77
N ALA A 97 3.27 13.22 -3.09
CA ALA A 97 1.99 13.18 -3.80
C ALA A 97 1.15 11.96 -3.40
N SER A 98 1.78 10.78 -3.30
CA SER A 98 1.10 9.54 -2.90
C SER A 98 0.56 9.62 -1.46
N LYS A 99 1.37 10.13 -0.53
CA LYS A 99 0.95 10.35 0.87
C LYS A 99 -0.19 11.37 0.96
N TYR A 100 -0.08 12.49 0.22
CA TYR A 100 -1.12 13.51 0.15
C TYR A 100 -2.45 12.93 -0.34
N MET A 101 -2.44 12.18 -1.45
CA MET A 101 -3.65 11.57 -2.01
C MET A 101 -4.30 10.57 -1.05
N ALA A 102 -3.52 9.69 -0.42
CA ALA A 102 -4.05 8.73 0.54
C ALA A 102 -4.63 9.40 1.81
N ALA A 103 -3.95 10.41 2.34
CA ALA A 103 -4.43 11.16 3.50
C ALA A 103 -5.74 11.90 3.18
N ASN A 104 -5.81 12.55 2.01
CA ASN A 104 -7.02 13.23 1.57
C ASN A 104 -8.17 12.27 1.27
N TRP A 105 -7.91 11.06 0.76
CA TRP A 105 -8.96 10.05 0.61
C TRP A 105 -9.63 9.73 1.95
N VAL A 106 -8.85 9.44 3.00
CA VAL A 106 -9.40 9.17 4.34
C VAL A 106 -10.17 10.38 4.87
N ARG A 107 -9.68 11.60 4.63
CA ARG A 107 -10.37 12.83 5.02
C ARG A 107 -11.70 13.00 4.29
N TRP A 108 -11.73 12.87 2.97
CA TRP A 108 -12.93 13.02 2.14
C TRP A 108 -14.00 11.95 2.42
N LEU A 109 -13.58 10.77 2.90
CA LEU A 109 -14.51 9.76 3.41
C LEU A 109 -15.17 10.19 4.71
N ARG A 110 -14.39 10.75 5.64
CA ARG A 110 -14.88 11.14 6.97
C ARG A 110 -15.79 12.36 6.92
N ASP A 111 -15.48 13.33 6.06
CA ASP A 111 -16.27 14.55 5.92
C ASP A 111 -17.48 14.40 4.98
N GLY A 112 -17.61 13.26 4.29
CA GLY A 112 -18.70 12.96 3.37
C GLY A 112 -18.56 13.57 1.97
N THR A 113 -17.48 14.33 1.70
CA THR A 113 -17.22 14.93 0.39
C THR A 113 -17.16 13.87 -0.69
N LEU A 114 -16.49 12.74 -0.42
CA LEU A 114 -16.35 11.67 -1.40
C LEU A 114 -17.70 11.01 -1.71
N ALA A 115 -18.57 10.84 -0.71
CA ALA A 115 -19.90 10.28 -0.91
C ALA A 115 -20.77 11.16 -1.81
N ALA A 116 -20.71 12.49 -1.61
CA ALA A 116 -21.45 13.46 -2.43
C ALA A 116 -20.97 13.50 -3.89
N CYS A 117 -19.68 13.27 -4.15
CA CYS A 117 -19.13 13.32 -5.50
C CYS A 117 -19.13 11.97 -6.25
N ALA A 118 -19.23 10.85 -5.52
CA ALA A 118 -19.11 9.51 -6.09
C ALA A 118 -20.33 9.04 -6.90
N GLU A 119 -21.44 9.79 -6.94
CA GLU A 119 -22.65 9.42 -7.69
C GLU A 119 -22.42 9.23 -9.19
N LYS A 120 -21.37 9.84 -9.74
CA LYS A 120 -21.00 9.74 -11.17
C LYS A 120 -20.13 8.53 -11.50
N LEU A 121 -19.70 7.77 -10.49
CA LEU A 121 -18.85 6.61 -10.68
C LEU A 121 -19.71 5.37 -10.97
N ASP A 122 -19.09 4.40 -11.64
CA ASP A 122 -19.63 3.05 -11.75
C ASP A 122 -19.94 2.46 -10.35
N PRO A 123 -21.06 1.74 -10.16
CA PRO A 123 -21.48 1.23 -8.84
C PRO A 123 -20.44 0.34 -8.15
N GLU A 124 -19.70 -0.48 -8.88
CA GLU A 124 -18.65 -1.32 -8.30
C GLU A 124 -17.45 -0.48 -7.87
N ALA A 125 -17.08 0.52 -8.69
CA ALA A 125 -16.05 1.48 -8.30
C ALA A 125 -16.46 2.30 -7.06
N GLN A 126 -17.72 2.73 -6.98
CA GLN A 126 -18.27 3.47 -5.85
C GLN A 126 -18.20 2.64 -4.57
N LYS A 127 -18.60 1.35 -4.60
CA LYS A 127 -18.53 0.44 -3.46
C LYS A 127 -17.10 0.31 -2.91
N VAL A 128 -16.11 0.19 -3.79
CA VAL A 128 -14.70 0.07 -3.38
C VAL A 128 -14.18 1.39 -2.82
N ILE A 129 -14.49 2.52 -3.47
CA ILE A 129 -13.95 3.85 -3.14
C ILE A 129 -14.55 4.39 -1.84
N LEU A 130 -15.83 4.09 -1.56
CA LEU A 130 -16.53 4.52 -0.35
C LEU A 130 -16.27 3.62 0.87
N ALA A 131 -15.62 2.47 0.71
CA ALA A 131 -15.31 1.58 1.82
C ALA A 131 -14.13 2.08 2.65
N ASP A 132 -14.34 2.30 3.95
CA ASP A 132 -13.29 2.69 4.92
C ASP A 132 -12.12 1.68 4.95
N ALA A 133 -12.44 0.38 4.79
CA ALA A 133 -11.43 -0.67 4.69
C ALA A 133 -10.48 -0.47 3.49
N SER A 134 -11.01 -0.05 2.34
CA SER A 134 -10.22 0.22 1.12
C SER A 134 -9.29 1.42 1.30
N ALA A 135 -9.75 2.49 1.95
CA ALA A 135 -8.90 3.67 2.20
C ALA A 135 -7.79 3.37 3.22
N LYS A 136 -8.08 2.57 4.25
CA LYS A 136 -7.07 2.07 5.20
C LYS A 136 -6.05 1.16 4.52
N GLU A 137 -6.51 0.25 3.67
CA GLU A 137 -5.64 -0.59 2.83
C GLU A 137 -4.76 0.26 1.93
N ALA A 138 -5.34 1.25 1.25
CA ALA A 138 -4.61 2.15 0.37
C ALA A 138 -3.55 2.96 1.11
N THR A 139 -3.86 3.44 2.32
CA THR A 139 -2.90 4.16 3.17
C THR A 139 -1.70 3.26 3.56
N ARG A 140 -1.95 2.00 3.92
CA ARG A 140 -0.88 1.02 4.17
C ARG A 140 -0.07 0.72 2.91
N GLY A 141 -0.75 0.52 1.78
CA GLY A 141 -0.11 0.31 0.48
C GLY A 141 0.78 1.48 0.07
N VAL A 142 0.32 2.72 0.26
CA VAL A 142 1.14 3.92 -0.01
C VAL A 142 2.38 3.95 0.88
N ARG A 143 2.28 3.56 2.17
CA ARG A 143 3.46 3.50 3.03
C ARG A 143 4.51 2.53 2.47
N VAL A 144 4.12 1.30 2.14
CA VAL A 144 5.03 0.28 1.59
C VAL A 144 5.60 0.74 0.24
N PHE A 145 4.76 1.34 -0.61
CA PHE A 145 5.17 1.94 -1.88
C PHE A 145 6.27 2.99 -1.69
N CYS A 146 6.07 3.91 -0.74
CA CYS A 146 7.00 5.00 -0.45
C CYS A 146 8.33 4.48 0.11
N GLU A 147 8.29 3.47 0.98
CA GLU A 147 9.49 2.82 1.52
C GLU A 147 10.32 2.21 0.38
N ARG A 148 9.67 1.53 -0.58
CA ARG A 148 10.34 0.97 -1.76
C ARG A 148 10.93 2.04 -2.68
N LEU A 149 10.19 3.10 -2.97
CA LEU A 149 10.72 4.23 -3.75
C LEU A 149 11.95 4.86 -3.08
N SER A 150 11.92 4.97 -1.75
CA SER A 150 13.03 5.55 -0.98
C SER A 150 14.27 4.65 -0.93
N SER A 151 14.10 3.33 -1.08
CA SER A 151 15.23 2.39 -1.16
C SER A 151 16.02 2.49 -2.47
N MET A 152 15.59 3.34 -3.42
CA MET A 152 16.24 3.58 -4.73
C MET A 152 16.38 2.35 -5.63
N GLU A 153 15.58 1.30 -5.41
CA GLU A 153 15.56 0.10 -6.26
C GLU A 153 14.70 0.27 -7.52
N VAL A 154 14.22 1.50 -7.80
CA VAL A 154 13.29 1.77 -8.90
C VAL A 154 14.04 2.26 -10.14
N PRO A 155 13.81 1.67 -11.33
CA PRO A 155 14.39 2.14 -12.58
C PRO A 155 14.04 3.62 -12.85
N LYS A 156 15.02 4.41 -13.29
CA LYS A 156 14.84 5.86 -13.54
C LYS A 156 13.69 6.19 -14.50
N ASP A 157 13.47 5.36 -15.52
CA ASP A 157 12.36 5.55 -16.45
C ASP A 157 11.00 5.37 -15.77
N LEU A 158 10.89 4.39 -14.85
CA LEU A 158 9.69 4.18 -14.05
C LEU A 158 9.47 5.34 -13.07
N SER A 159 10.53 5.86 -12.44
CA SER A 159 10.45 7.07 -11.61
C SER A 159 9.92 8.28 -12.38
N ARG A 160 10.38 8.49 -13.63
CA ARG A 160 9.89 9.58 -14.49
C ARG A 160 8.41 9.40 -14.84
N GLN A 161 7.98 8.18 -15.16
CA GLN A 161 6.57 7.91 -15.46
C GLN A 161 5.66 8.11 -14.24
N LEU A 162 6.12 7.71 -13.05
CA LEU A 162 5.41 7.95 -11.79
C LEU A 162 5.35 9.46 -11.47
N GLU A 163 6.42 10.19 -11.73
CA GLU A 163 6.45 11.65 -11.60
C GLU A 163 5.42 12.32 -12.53
N GLU A 164 5.39 11.92 -13.81
CA GLU A 164 4.43 12.42 -14.79
C GLU A 164 2.99 12.12 -14.36
N PHE A 165 2.73 10.88 -13.93
CA PHE A 165 1.44 10.47 -13.37
C PHE A 165 0.98 11.38 -12.21
N CYS A 166 1.84 11.62 -11.23
CA CYS A 166 1.53 12.49 -10.09
C CYS A 166 1.37 13.96 -10.50
N SER A 167 2.16 14.43 -11.47
CA SER A 167 2.09 15.81 -11.98
C SER A 167 0.76 16.06 -12.70
N CYS A 168 0.34 15.13 -13.57
CA CYS A 168 -0.95 15.21 -14.26
C CYS A 168 -2.13 15.19 -13.27
N ILE A 169 -2.07 14.41 -12.18
CA ILE A 169 -3.09 14.44 -11.12
C ILE A 169 -3.14 15.82 -10.46
N GLY A 170 -1.98 16.40 -10.13
CA GLY A 170 -1.88 17.74 -9.55
C GLY A 170 -2.48 18.83 -10.45
N ALA A 171 -2.25 18.73 -11.76
CA ALA A 171 -2.81 19.62 -12.77
C ALA A 171 -4.27 19.29 -13.13
N ARG A 172 -4.86 18.24 -12.52
CA ARG A 172 -6.20 17.71 -12.81
C ARG A 172 -6.37 17.22 -14.26
N GLU A 173 -5.30 16.83 -14.93
CA GLU A 173 -5.31 16.27 -16.28
C GLU A 173 -5.43 14.74 -16.22
N TYR A 174 -6.58 14.26 -15.71
CA TYR A 174 -6.81 12.84 -15.41
C TYR A 174 -6.71 11.93 -16.63
N GLY A 175 -7.07 12.41 -17.83
CA GLY A 175 -6.88 11.67 -19.08
C GLY A 175 -5.41 11.37 -19.37
N GLN A 176 -4.53 12.36 -19.14
CA GLN A 176 -3.08 12.17 -19.27
C GLN A 176 -2.52 11.32 -18.14
N ALA A 177 -2.97 11.53 -16.90
CA ALA A 177 -2.59 10.67 -15.78
C ALA A 177 -2.97 9.21 -16.03
N ASN A 178 -4.15 8.95 -16.60
CA ASN A 178 -4.54 7.60 -17.00
C ASN A 178 -3.61 7.02 -18.08
N LYS A 179 -3.21 7.82 -19.07
CA LYS A 179 -2.25 7.39 -20.08
C LYS A 179 -0.91 7.01 -19.44
N ALA A 180 -0.35 7.86 -18.58
CA ALA A 180 0.87 7.58 -17.83
C ALA A 180 0.73 6.31 -16.97
N TYR A 181 -0.42 6.12 -16.30
CA TYR A 181 -0.71 4.89 -15.56
C TYR A 181 -0.70 3.64 -16.46
N ILE A 182 -1.32 3.71 -17.64
CA ILE A 182 -1.33 2.60 -18.59
C ILE A 182 0.10 2.28 -19.08
N GLU A 183 0.92 3.30 -19.32
CA GLU A 183 2.34 3.13 -19.66
C GLU A 183 3.15 2.51 -18.51
N ILE A 184 2.89 2.90 -17.25
CA ILE A 184 3.50 2.27 -16.06
C ILE A 184 3.12 0.79 -15.98
N VAL A 185 1.84 0.47 -16.15
CA VAL A 185 1.32 -0.90 -15.95
C VAL A 185 1.71 -1.84 -17.07
N MET A 186 1.59 -1.40 -18.31
CA MET A 186 1.92 -2.23 -19.47
C MET A 186 3.41 -2.18 -19.80
N GLY A 187 4.12 -1.13 -19.36
CA GLY A 187 5.49 -0.83 -19.75
C GLY A 187 5.61 -0.49 -21.23
N SER A 188 6.84 -0.50 -21.73
CA SER A 188 7.13 -0.41 -23.18
C SER A 188 6.82 -1.71 -23.94
N ARG A 189 5.97 -2.59 -23.38
CA ARG A 189 5.61 -3.83 -24.06
C ARG A 189 4.86 -3.48 -25.33
N LYS A 190 5.53 -3.74 -26.46
CA LYS A 190 4.86 -3.87 -27.75
C LYS A 190 3.76 -4.91 -27.58
N TRP A 191 2.53 -4.48 -27.85
CA TRP A 191 1.33 -5.29 -27.65
C TRP A 191 1.45 -6.63 -28.37
N GLN A 192 0.63 -7.60 -27.97
CA GLN A 192 0.45 -8.86 -28.69
C GLN A 192 0.07 -8.66 -30.18
N GLY A 193 -0.28 -7.45 -30.62
CA GLY A 193 -0.41 -7.13 -32.05
C GLY A 193 0.90 -7.21 -32.85
N ASP A 194 2.06 -7.09 -32.19
CA ASP A 194 3.38 -7.33 -32.77
C ASP A 194 3.85 -8.79 -32.62
N VAL A 195 3.13 -9.61 -31.84
CA VAL A 195 3.24 -11.06 -32.04
C VAL A 195 2.53 -11.28 -33.35
N PRO A 196 3.24 -11.59 -34.46
CA PRO A 196 2.58 -11.84 -35.72
C PRO A 196 1.51 -12.86 -35.39
N TYR A 197 0.25 -12.47 -35.62
CA TYR A 197 -0.88 -13.36 -35.40
C TYR A 197 -0.50 -14.71 -36.03
N LEU A 198 -1.03 -15.79 -35.47
CA LEU A 198 -1.17 -17.06 -36.18
C LEU A 198 -1.95 -16.79 -37.48
N VAL A 199 -1.29 -16.16 -38.46
CA VAL A 199 -1.77 -15.95 -39.80
C VAL A 199 -1.82 -17.36 -40.33
N GLU A 200 -3.03 -17.81 -40.63
CA GLU A 200 -3.31 -18.94 -41.50
C GLU A 200 -2.36 -18.83 -42.70
N GLY A 201 -1.24 -19.56 -42.67
CA GLY A 201 -0.14 -19.39 -43.64
C GLY A 201 1.28 -19.39 -43.06
N ASN A 202 1.48 -19.31 -41.75
CA ASN A 202 2.82 -19.48 -41.19
C ASN A 202 3.27 -20.94 -41.34
N ARG A 203 4.18 -21.19 -42.30
CA ARG A 203 4.75 -22.53 -42.58
C ARG A 203 5.61 -23.06 -41.43
N ASN A 204 6.02 -22.19 -40.53
CA ASN A 204 6.75 -22.56 -39.33
C ASN A 204 5.73 -23.00 -38.28
N GLY A 205 5.68 -24.30 -37.99
CA GLY A 205 4.69 -24.89 -37.10
C GLY A 205 4.59 -24.24 -35.71
N PRO A 206 3.56 -24.60 -34.92
CA PRO A 206 3.19 -23.93 -33.68
C PRO A 206 4.33 -23.79 -32.65
N ALA A 207 5.29 -24.70 -32.66
CA ALA A 207 6.47 -24.65 -31.79
C ALA A 207 7.35 -23.41 -32.01
N VAL A 208 7.50 -22.93 -33.26
CA VAL A 208 8.32 -21.75 -33.56
C VAL A 208 7.65 -20.49 -33.03
N VAL A 209 6.34 -20.35 -33.25
CA VAL A 209 5.54 -19.22 -32.74
C VAL A 209 5.61 -19.17 -31.22
N GLN A 210 5.45 -20.31 -30.55
CA GLN A 210 5.57 -20.39 -29.10
C GLN A 210 6.97 -19.98 -28.61
N SER A 211 8.04 -20.43 -29.28
CA SER A 211 9.41 -20.07 -28.92
C SER A 211 9.71 -18.58 -29.09
N VAL A 212 9.13 -17.92 -30.09
CA VAL A 212 9.27 -16.47 -30.31
C VAL A 212 8.49 -15.69 -29.26
N ALA A 213 7.25 -16.10 -28.96
CA ALA A 213 6.45 -15.50 -27.90
C ALA A 213 7.13 -15.62 -26.53
N GLU A 214 7.68 -16.79 -26.19
CA GLU A 214 8.45 -16.99 -24.97
C GLU A 214 9.71 -16.10 -24.91
N ARG A 215 10.41 -15.93 -26.03
CA ARG A 215 11.61 -15.08 -26.10
C ARG A 215 11.26 -13.61 -25.92
N LEU A 216 10.17 -13.14 -26.54
CA LEU A 216 9.65 -11.78 -26.37
C LEU A 216 9.21 -11.54 -24.92
N ASN A 217 8.53 -12.51 -24.29
CA ASN A 217 8.12 -12.41 -22.89
C ASN A 217 9.31 -12.41 -21.92
N LYS A 218 10.38 -13.18 -22.20
CA LYS A 218 11.61 -13.21 -21.38
C LYS A 218 12.42 -11.93 -21.48
N THR A 219 12.45 -11.30 -22.66
CA THR A 219 13.24 -10.08 -22.90
C THR A 219 12.54 -8.84 -22.33
N ASN A 220 11.20 -8.81 -22.32
CA ASN A 220 10.41 -7.67 -21.87
C ASN A 220 9.86 -7.88 -20.44
N LYS A 221 10.75 -7.94 -19.46
CA LYS A 221 10.32 -7.87 -18.05
C LYS A 221 9.62 -6.53 -17.80
N ASN A 222 8.51 -6.58 -17.06
CA ASN A 222 7.77 -5.35 -16.74
C ASN A 222 8.61 -4.56 -15.73
N PRO A 223 8.85 -3.25 -15.91
CA PRO A 223 9.53 -2.43 -14.90
C PRO A 223 8.87 -2.53 -13.51
N LEU A 224 7.55 -2.76 -13.45
CA LEU A 224 6.83 -3.02 -12.20
C LEU A 224 7.07 -4.41 -11.61
N ASP A 225 7.51 -5.41 -12.38
CA ASP A 225 7.88 -6.69 -11.79
C ASP A 225 9.30 -6.59 -11.20
N GLU A 226 10.19 -5.86 -11.88
CA GLU A 226 11.58 -5.68 -11.45
C GLU A 226 11.71 -4.83 -10.19
N ALA A 227 10.88 -3.79 -10.03
CA ALA A 227 10.88 -2.94 -8.84
C ALA A 227 10.20 -3.60 -7.61
N GLY A 228 9.63 -4.81 -7.73
CA GLY A 228 8.47 -5.15 -6.89
C GLY A 228 7.40 -4.08 -7.15
N ILE A 229 6.49 -3.65 -6.30
CA ILE A 229 5.52 -2.56 -6.65
C ILE A 229 4.42 -2.91 -7.68
N ARG A 230 4.45 -4.03 -8.41
CA ARG A 230 3.29 -4.46 -9.23
C ARG A 230 1.96 -4.49 -8.46
N ASP A 231 1.99 -4.94 -7.21
CA ASP A 231 0.81 -4.97 -6.33
C ASP A 231 0.22 -3.58 -6.05
N HIS A 232 0.99 -2.52 -6.33
CA HIS A 232 0.64 -1.14 -6.09
C HIS A 232 0.05 -0.46 -7.35
N ALA A 233 -0.01 -1.15 -8.50
CA ALA A 233 -0.70 -0.63 -9.68
C ALA A 233 -2.19 -0.37 -9.39
N VAL A 234 -2.86 -1.31 -8.73
CA VAL A 234 -4.27 -1.17 -8.34
C VAL A 234 -4.45 0.02 -7.39
N LEU A 235 -3.48 0.25 -6.50
CA LEU A 235 -3.46 1.40 -5.61
C LEU A 235 -3.41 2.72 -6.37
N LEU A 236 -2.48 2.89 -7.33
CA LEU A 236 -2.38 4.10 -8.15
C LEU A 236 -3.69 4.38 -8.90
N ARG A 237 -4.30 3.34 -9.46
CA ARG A 237 -5.60 3.46 -10.15
C ARG A 237 -6.71 3.93 -9.21
N ARG A 238 -6.76 3.42 -7.98
CA ARG A 238 -7.74 3.83 -6.96
C ARG A 238 -7.52 5.31 -6.58
N LEU A 239 -6.29 5.71 -6.31
CA LEU A 239 -5.95 7.10 -5.98
C LEU A 239 -6.36 8.07 -7.09
N LEU A 240 -6.10 7.72 -8.36
CA LEU A 240 -6.55 8.49 -9.52
C LEU A 240 -8.07 8.68 -9.54
N LYS A 241 -8.83 7.58 -9.38
CA LYS A 241 -10.31 7.63 -9.39
C LYS A 241 -10.86 8.47 -8.25
N VAL A 242 -10.28 8.36 -7.04
CA VAL A 242 -10.67 9.16 -5.88
C VAL A 242 -10.44 10.65 -6.14
N CYS A 243 -9.26 11.01 -6.65
CA CYS A 243 -8.93 12.41 -6.96
C CYS A 243 -9.86 12.97 -8.04
N GLN A 244 -10.10 12.23 -9.12
CA GLN A 244 -11.02 12.65 -10.17
C GLN A 244 -12.46 12.84 -9.67
N ALA A 245 -12.92 11.96 -8.78
CA ALA A 245 -14.27 12.07 -8.22
C ALA A 245 -14.43 13.36 -7.41
N VAL A 246 -13.49 13.67 -6.52
CA VAL A 246 -13.61 14.83 -5.61
C VAL A 246 -13.21 16.14 -6.27
N LEU A 247 -12.21 16.13 -7.15
CA LEU A 247 -11.64 17.32 -7.78
C LEU A 247 -11.71 17.21 -9.31
N PRO A 248 -12.91 17.07 -9.92
CA PRO A 248 -13.01 16.93 -11.37
C PRO A 248 -12.41 18.13 -12.10
N ASN A 249 -11.89 17.91 -13.30
CA ASN A 249 -11.49 19.00 -14.16
C ASN A 249 -12.74 19.72 -14.69
N ALA A 250 -12.68 21.04 -14.81
CA ALA A 250 -13.75 21.84 -15.40
C ALA A 250 -14.00 21.47 -16.88
N GLU A 251 -12.96 21.06 -17.60
CA GLU A 251 -13.05 20.54 -18.96
C GLU A 251 -13.30 19.01 -18.94
N PRO A 252 -14.46 18.52 -19.42
CA PRO A 252 -14.76 17.08 -19.39
C PRO A 252 -13.78 16.20 -20.17
N SER A 253 -13.17 16.72 -21.23
CA SER A 253 -12.16 16.02 -22.05
C SER A 253 -10.87 15.70 -21.29
N LYS A 254 -10.59 16.41 -20.19
CA LYS A 254 -9.43 16.16 -19.32
C LYS A 254 -9.73 15.14 -18.22
N ASN A 255 -10.99 14.78 -18.00
CA ASN A 255 -11.37 13.70 -17.07
C ASN A 255 -11.16 12.33 -17.73
N CYS A 256 -10.97 11.26 -16.95
CA CYS A 256 -11.12 9.91 -17.52
C CYS A 256 -12.58 9.73 -17.92
N GLY A 257 -12.81 9.42 -19.20
CA GLY A 257 -14.13 9.00 -19.70
C GLY A 257 -14.58 7.66 -19.14
#